data_AF-Q1H0K6-F1
#
_entry.id   AF-Q1H0K6-F1
#
_cell.length_a   1.000
_cell.length_b   1.000
_cell.length_c   1.000
_cell.angle_alpha   90.00
_cell.angle_beta   90.00
_cell.angle_gamma   90.00
#
_symmetry.space_group_name_H-M   'P 1'
#
loop_
_entity.id
_entity.type
_entity.pdbx_description
1 polymer ?
#
loop_
_entity_poly.entity_id
_entity_poly.type
_entity_poly.pdbx_seq_one_letter_code
_entity_poly.pdbx_strand_id
1 'polypeptide(L)'
;MIIRYLHYLARIASVTLPTLMLAGCMGGPIVQQIASSVLMRVADKATSNAYEAYLLRDPSATTPRHDSSTMATIPGHTGTSAVTSPPPPQLDAYWSAFLNAGFTEIKPTSEPLPAHASDIPTGNGDTMTTSELVVVEVWSMLLGEEKAAILEQARLRGNDISHLQHSAQWQMAVGASIASPQSPVTFLIPPELGRIRSGQELLVEISGQDDLNVARYLIQPPRGFQQASSHAAISQP
;
A
#
# COMPACT_ATOMS: atom_id res chain seq x y z
N MET A 1 -60.07 -26.08 -1.67
CA MET A 1 -59.15 -24.97 -2.03
C MET A 1 -57.68 -25.34 -1.80
N ILE A 2 -57.35 -25.95 -0.65
CA ILE A 2 -55.98 -26.36 -0.25
C ILE A 2 -55.31 -27.34 -1.24
N ILE A 3 -56.04 -28.33 -1.77
CA ILE A 3 -55.47 -29.34 -2.69
C ILE A 3 -55.06 -28.73 -4.05
N ARG A 4 -55.75 -27.68 -4.50
CA ARG A 4 -55.39 -26.96 -5.73
C ARG A 4 -54.16 -26.08 -5.53
N TYR A 5 -54.01 -25.52 -4.33
CA TYR A 5 -52.84 -24.74 -3.95
C TYR A 5 -51.58 -25.60 -3.86
N LEU A 6 -51.70 -26.82 -3.32
CA LEU A 6 -50.58 -27.76 -3.23
C LEU A 6 -50.09 -28.23 -4.62
N HIS A 7 -51.01 -28.49 -5.54
CA HIS A 7 -50.66 -28.82 -6.93
C HIS A 7 -50.04 -27.64 -7.69
N TYR A 8 -50.45 -26.42 -7.38
CA TYR A 8 -49.89 -25.21 -7.99
C TYR A 8 -48.45 -24.97 -7.52
N LEU A 9 -48.16 -25.13 -6.22
CA LEU A 9 -46.81 -25.06 -5.67
C LEU A 9 -45.89 -26.16 -6.23
N ALA A 10 -46.38 -27.39 -6.35
CA ALA A 10 -45.61 -28.49 -6.93
C ALA A 10 -45.23 -28.25 -8.40
N ARG A 11 -46.12 -27.63 -9.19
CA ARG A 11 -45.83 -27.27 -10.59
C ARG A 11 -44.85 -26.12 -10.72
N ILE A 12 -44.90 -25.12 -9.83
CA ILE A 12 -43.92 -24.02 -9.83
C ILE A 12 -42.53 -24.54 -9.49
N ALA A 13 -42.40 -25.40 -8.46
CA ALA A 13 -41.12 -25.98 -8.06
C ALA A 13 -40.49 -26.87 -9.16
N SER A 14 -41.31 -27.56 -9.96
CA SER A 14 -40.84 -28.40 -11.07
C SER A 14 -40.24 -27.61 -12.24
N VAL A 15 -40.62 -26.34 -12.43
CA VAL A 15 -40.18 -25.54 -13.59
C VAL A 15 -38.95 -24.69 -13.24
N THR A 16 -38.76 -24.33 -11.97
CA THR A 16 -37.61 -23.52 -11.53
C THR A 16 -36.34 -24.33 -11.27
N LEU A 17 -36.44 -25.63 -10.98
CA LEU A 17 -35.27 -26.48 -10.75
C LEU A 17 -34.38 -26.72 -12.00
N PRO A 18 -34.92 -26.96 -13.22
CA PRO A 18 -34.07 -27.21 -14.40
C PRO A 18 -33.44 -25.94 -14.99
N THR A 19 -34.02 -24.75 -14.78
CA THR A 19 -33.43 -23.49 -15.29
C THR A 19 -32.18 -23.07 -14.52
N LEU A 20 -32.06 -23.45 -13.25
CA LEU A 20 -30.84 -23.23 -12.45
C LEU A 20 -29.66 -24.12 -12.89
N MET A 21 -29.94 -25.28 -13.49
CA MET A 21 -28.89 -26.20 -13.97
C MET A 21 -28.37 -25.82 -15.37
N LEU A 22 -29.18 -25.18 -16.23
CA LEU A 22 -28.74 -24.75 -17.57
C LEU A 22 -27.97 -23.42 -17.60
N ALA A 23 -28.11 -22.56 -16.59
CA ALA A 23 -27.34 -21.30 -16.50
C ALA A 23 -25.90 -21.48 -15.96
N GLY A 24 -25.48 -22.71 -15.63
CA GLY A 24 -24.22 -23.00 -14.95
C GLY A 24 -22.96 -23.09 -15.81
N CYS A 25 -23.03 -23.08 -17.14
CA CYS A 25 -21.85 -23.42 -17.97
C CYS A 25 -21.05 -22.23 -18.55
N MET A 26 -21.45 -20.97 -18.32
CA MET A 26 -20.64 -19.80 -18.74
C MET A 26 -20.57 -18.63 -17.74
N GLY A 27 -21.11 -18.77 -16.52
CA GLY A 27 -21.10 -17.70 -15.50
C GLY A 27 -20.54 -18.09 -14.12
N GLY A 28 -19.95 -19.29 -13.98
CA GLY A 28 -19.59 -19.90 -12.69
C GLY A 28 -18.56 -19.18 -11.81
N PRO A 29 -17.48 -18.56 -12.30
CA PRO A 29 -16.39 -18.15 -11.41
C PRO A 29 -16.67 -16.86 -10.60
N ILE A 30 -17.58 -15.99 -11.05
CA ILE A 30 -17.76 -14.67 -10.43
C ILE A 30 -18.63 -14.73 -9.16
N VAL A 31 -19.62 -15.61 -9.09
CA VAL A 31 -20.51 -15.73 -7.92
C VAL A 31 -19.84 -16.52 -6.78
N GLN A 32 -18.98 -17.48 -7.12
CA GLN A 32 -18.25 -18.31 -6.14
C GLN A 32 -17.18 -17.51 -5.38
N GLN A 33 -16.68 -16.40 -5.96
CA GLN A 33 -15.75 -15.49 -5.29
C GLN A 33 -16.42 -14.65 -4.19
N ILE A 34 -17.70 -14.29 -4.33
CA ILE A 34 -18.39 -13.46 -3.34
C ILE A 34 -18.79 -14.30 -2.10
N ALA A 35 -19.24 -15.54 -2.29
CA ALA A 35 -19.64 -16.41 -1.16
C ALA A 35 -18.45 -16.88 -0.31
N SER A 36 -17.27 -17.09 -0.92
CA SER A 36 -16.04 -17.42 -0.18
C SER A 36 -15.50 -16.24 0.62
N SER A 37 -15.68 -15.00 0.15
CA SER A 37 -15.20 -13.79 0.84
C SER A 37 -15.86 -13.53 2.21
N VAL A 38 -17.13 -13.90 2.38
CA VAL A 38 -17.86 -13.71 3.65
C VAL A 38 -17.50 -14.78 4.68
N LEU A 39 -17.24 -16.01 4.24
CA LEU A 39 -16.89 -17.11 5.12
C LEU A 39 -15.45 -16.99 5.66
N MET A 40 -14.52 -16.43 4.87
CA MET A 40 -13.15 -16.13 5.30
C MET A 40 -13.09 -15.00 6.35
N ARG A 41 -13.95 -13.97 6.25
CA ARG A 41 -14.03 -12.87 7.23
C ARG A 41 -14.38 -13.32 8.65
N VAL A 42 -15.09 -14.44 8.81
CA VAL A 42 -15.41 -15.00 10.14
C VAL A 42 -14.23 -15.82 10.69
N ALA A 43 -13.49 -16.52 9.82
CA ALA A 43 -12.31 -17.31 10.21
C ALA A 43 -11.11 -16.43 10.60
N ASP A 44 -10.87 -15.33 9.90
CA ASP A 44 -9.77 -14.39 10.21
C ASP A 44 -10.02 -13.63 11.52
N LYS A 45 -11.29 -13.36 11.87
CA LYS A 45 -11.65 -12.69 13.13
C LYS A 45 -11.43 -13.60 14.35
N ALA A 46 -11.59 -14.91 14.20
CA ALA A 46 -11.34 -15.88 15.27
C ALA A 46 -9.83 -16.11 15.49
N THR A 47 -9.03 -16.15 14.43
CA THR A 47 -7.57 -16.33 14.52
C THR A 47 -6.85 -15.08 15.02
N SER A 48 -7.27 -13.88 14.62
CA SER A 48 -6.73 -12.63 15.17
C SER A 48 -6.97 -12.51 16.68
N ASN A 49 -8.15 -12.91 17.16
CA ASN A 49 -8.49 -12.84 18.58
C ASN A 49 -7.75 -13.90 19.42
N ALA A 50 -7.50 -15.08 18.83
CA ALA A 50 -6.68 -16.11 19.47
C ALA A 50 -5.21 -15.67 19.57
N TYR A 51 -4.65 -15.03 18.54
CA TYR A 51 -3.27 -14.55 18.53
C TYR A 51 -3.03 -13.40 19.52
N GLU A 52 -4.00 -12.49 19.66
CA GLU A 52 -3.95 -11.40 20.64
C GLU A 52 -4.03 -11.93 22.08
N ALA A 53 -4.79 -12.99 22.33
CA ALA A 53 -4.84 -13.67 23.62
C ALA A 53 -3.53 -14.40 24.00
N TYR A 54 -2.73 -14.84 23.02
CA TYR A 54 -1.38 -15.38 23.27
C TYR A 54 -0.36 -14.28 23.59
N LEU A 55 -0.40 -13.15 22.89
CA LEU A 55 0.52 -12.02 23.15
C LEU A 55 0.27 -11.36 24.52
N LEU A 56 -0.97 -11.37 25.01
CA LEU A 56 -1.30 -10.85 26.34
C LEU A 56 -0.93 -11.81 27.47
N ARG A 57 -0.62 -13.09 27.17
CA ARG A 57 -0.31 -14.13 28.18
C ARG A 57 1.19 -14.24 28.51
N ASP A 58 2.08 -13.71 27.67
CA ASP A 58 3.53 -13.73 27.90
C ASP A 58 4.10 -12.33 28.19
N PRO A 59 4.31 -11.93 29.46
CA PRO A 59 5.02 -10.70 29.81
C PRO A 59 6.55 -10.87 29.70
N SER A 60 7.05 -11.68 28.76
CA SER A 60 8.48 -11.99 28.65
C SER A 60 8.92 -12.22 27.20
N ALA A 61 8.76 -11.22 26.34
CA ALA A 61 9.45 -11.15 25.05
C ALA A 61 10.00 -9.74 24.83
N THR A 62 11.23 -9.61 25.31
CA THR A 62 12.12 -8.46 25.25
C THR A 62 12.45 -8.04 23.80
N THR A 63 12.47 -6.72 23.61
CA THR A 63 13.13 -5.92 22.58
C THR A 63 14.40 -6.55 21.96
N PRO A 64 14.52 -6.65 20.63
CA PRO A 64 15.82 -6.71 19.97
C PRO A 64 16.32 -5.29 19.74
N ARG A 65 17.31 -4.94 20.56
CA ARG A 65 18.11 -3.71 20.53
C ARG A 65 19.08 -3.79 19.35
N HIS A 66 19.12 -2.73 18.56
CA HIS A 66 20.08 -2.51 17.48
C HIS A 66 21.39 -1.99 18.11
N ASP A 67 22.30 -2.90 18.51
CA ASP A 67 23.62 -2.51 19.00
C ASP A 67 24.66 -2.70 17.88
N SER A 68 25.02 -1.57 17.26
CA SER A 68 26.25 -1.41 16.50
C SER A 68 27.44 -1.59 17.43
N SER A 69 28.24 -2.64 17.28
CA SER A 69 29.59 -2.74 17.84
C SER A 69 30.36 -3.91 17.20
N THR A 70 30.99 -3.64 16.07
CA THR A 70 32.14 -4.43 15.59
C THR A 70 33.33 -4.13 16.50
N MET A 71 33.57 -5.04 17.46
CA MET A 71 34.73 -5.02 18.32
C MET A 71 35.85 -5.84 17.64
N ALA A 72 36.78 -5.14 17.00
CA ALA A 72 38.07 -5.72 16.62
C ALA A 72 39.03 -5.61 17.81
N THR A 73 39.59 -6.75 18.18
CA THR A 73 40.51 -6.95 19.29
C THR A 73 41.83 -6.20 19.08
N ILE A 74 42.23 -5.34 20.03
CA ILE A 74 43.63 -4.95 20.24
C ILE A 74 43.93 -5.08 21.76
N PRO A 75 44.88 -5.94 22.17
CA PRO A 75 45.26 -6.09 23.56
C PRO A 75 46.37 -5.08 23.96
N GLY A 76 46.19 -4.40 25.09
CA GLY A 76 47.19 -3.47 25.62
C GLY A 76 46.67 -2.60 26.78
N HIS A 77 46.40 -3.22 27.92
CA HIS A 77 46.27 -2.55 29.22
C HIS A 77 47.54 -1.76 29.60
N THR A 78 47.38 -0.53 30.09
CA THR A 78 47.72 -0.15 31.47
C THR A 78 47.27 1.29 31.73
N GLY A 79 46.36 1.43 32.69
CA GLY A 79 46.48 2.47 33.70
C GLY A 79 45.77 3.80 33.45
N THR A 80 45.06 4.22 34.51
CA THR A 80 44.61 5.58 34.87
C THR A 80 43.35 6.12 34.20
N SER A 81 42.28 6.01 34.99
CA SER A 81 41.06 6.81 34.95
C SER A 81 41.37 8.31 34.88
N ALA A 82 40.89 8.97 33.84
CA ALA A 82 40.73 10.42 33.82
C ALA A 82 39.40 10.75 33.12
N VAL A 83 38.45 11.26 33.90
CA VAL A 83 37.23 11.89 33.42
C VAL A 83 37.64 13.02 32.49
N THR A 84 37.46 12.81 31.19
CA THR A 84 37.73 13.83 30.16
C THR A 84 36.38 14.23 29.57
N SER A 85 35.99 15.47 29.84
CA SER A 85 34.91 16.17 29.13
C SER A 85 35.04 15.94 27.63
N PRO A 86 33.94 15.64 26.89
CA PRO A 86 34.02 15.55 25.44
C PRO A 86 34.56 16.88 24.89
N PRO A 87 35.50 16.83 23.92
CA PRO A 87 35.99 18.04 23.27
C PRO A 87 34.83 18.76 22.57
N PRO A 88 34.84 20.10 22.48
CA PRO A 88 33.82 20.85 21.76
C PRO A 88 33.76 20.35 20.31
N PRO A 89 32.56 20.30 19.70
CA PRO A 89 32.40 19.82 18.32
C PRO A 89 33.28 20.67 17.41
N GLN A 90 34.34 20.08 16.89
CA GLN A 90 35.16 20.71 15.87
C GLN A 90 34.32 20.79 14.60
N LEU A 91 34.22 22.00 14.05
CA LEU A 91 33.51 22.25 12.81
C LEU A 91 34.24 21.49 11.70
N ASP A 92 33.55 20.50 11.11
CA ASP A 92 34.12 19.62 10.09
C ASP A 92 34.61 20.46 8.88
N ALA A 93 35.68 20.00 8.23
CA ALA A 93 36.27 20.62 7.06
C ALA A 93 35.21 20.90 5.98
N TYR A 94 34.23 20.00 5.83
CA TYR A 94 33.10 20.18 4.91
C TYR A 94 32.27 21.45 5.20
N TRP A 95 31.98 21.71 6.47
CA TRP A 95 31.22 22.88 6.89
C TRP A 95 31.97 24.18 6.65
N SER A 96 33.29 24.18 6.87
CA SER A 96 34.12 25.35 6.56
C SER A 96 34.21 25.63 5.05
N ALA A 97 34.24 24.59 4.19
CA ALA A 97 34.20 24.76 2.74
C ALA A 97 32.86 25.34 2.27
N PHE A 98 31.75 24.92 2.88
CA PHE A 98 30.42 25.44 2.56
C PHE A 98 30.27 26.93 2.95
N LEU A 99 30.74 27.33 4.13
CA LEU A 99 30.68 28.72 4.57
C LEU A 99 31.60 29.64 3.76
N ASN A 100 32.71 29.11 3.25
CA ASN A 100 33.67 29.85 2.42
C ASN A 100 33.40 29.74 0.92
N ALA A 101 32.42 28.93 0.50
CA ALA A 101 31.96 28.89 -0.88
C ALA A 101 31.22 30.21 -1.15
N GLY A 102 31.98 31.24 -1.53
CA GLY A 102 31.43 32.53 -1.90
C GLY A 102 30.34 32.31 -2.95
N PHE A 103 29.12 32.73 -2.61
CA PHE A 103 28.00 32.68 -3.55
C PHE A 103 28.30 33.66 -4.68
N THR A 104 28.80 33.15 -5.80
CA THR A 104 28.85 33.92 -7.05
C THR A 104 27.42 34.08 -7.54
N GLU A 105 26.96 35.33 -7.61
CA GLU A 105 25.66 35.69 -8.15
C GLU A 105 25.52 35.13 -9.58
N ILE A 106 24.67 34.11 -9.73
CA ILE A 106 24.38 33.51 -11.02
C ILE A 106 23.53 34.52 -11.78
N LYS A 107 24.15 35.30 -12.66
CA LYS A 107 23.38 36.12 -13.60
C LYS A 107 22.58 35.17 -14.49
N PRO A 108 21.24 35.24 -14.50
CA PRO A 108 20.43 34.40 -15.36
C PRO A 108 20.85 34.66 -16.81
N THR A 109 21.51 33.68 -17.41
CA THR A 109 21.87 33.72 -18.82
C THR A 109 20.61 33.39 -19.57
N SER A 110 20.01 34.40 -20.21
CA SER A 110 18.91 34.20 -21.15
C SER A 110 19.49 33.55 -22.39
N GLU A 111 19.51 32.21 -22.42
CA GLU A 111 19.77 31.48 -23.65
C GLU A 111 18.67 31.84 -24.67
N PRO A 112 19.02 32.36 -25.86
CA PRO A 112 18.01 32.69 -26.85
C PRO A 112 17.31 31.41 -27.29
N LEU A 113 15.97 31.40 -27.19
CA LEU A 113 15.17 30.28 -27.66
C LEU A 113 15.52 29.99 -29.13
N PRO A 114 15.73 28.71 -29.50
CA PRO A 114 15.98 28.34 -30.89
C PRO A 114 14.84 28.85 -31.76
N ALA A 115 15.16 29.63 -32.79
CA ALA A 115 14.19 30.09 -33.76
C ALA A 115 13.48 28.87 -34.34
N HIS A 116 12.15 28.81 -34.17
CA HIS A 116 11.32 27.74 -34.69
C HIS A 116 11.63 27.51 -36.16
N ALA A 117 12.28 26.38 -36.46
CA ALA A 117 12.28 25.81 -37.80
C ALA A 117 10.87 25.29 -38.06
N SER A 118 10.08 26.10 -38.76
CA SER A 118 8.87 25.66 -39.43
C SER A 118 9.24 24.71 -40.55
N ASP A 119 9.56 23.46 -40.22
CA ASP A 119 9.59 22.30 -41.13
C ASP A 119 9.77 21.04 -40.28
N ILE A 120 8.67 20.51 -39.74
CA ILE A 120 8.65 19.19 -39.09
C ILE A 120 7.87 18.23 -40.00
N PRO A 121 8.50 17.16 -40.54
CA PRO A 121 7.76 16.05 -41.10
C PRO A 121 7.02 15.33 -39.98
N THR A 122 5.76 14.98 -40.23
CA THR A 122 4.87 14.20 -39.36
C THR A 122 5.58 12.97 -38.79
N GLY A 123 6.08 13.08 -37.56
CA GLY A 123 6.74 12.02 -36.82
C GLY A 123 6.27 12.06 -35.39
N ASN A 124 5.33 11.16 -35.07
CA ASN A 124 4.96 10.64 -33.74
C ASN A 124 5.40 11.52 -32.56
N GLY A 125 4.56 12.50 -32.23
CA GLY A 125 4.68 13.25 -30.98
C GLY A 125 4.57 12.29 -29.81
N ASP A 126 5.68 12.16 -29.08
CA ASP A 126 5.78 11.50 -27.79
C ASP A 126 4.83 12.22 -26.82
N THR A 127 3.62 11.67 -26.65
CA THR A 127 2.62 12.21 -25.75
C THR A 127 3.16 12.03 -24.33
N MET A 128 3.65 13.11 -23.71
CA MET A 128 4.02 13.15 -22.30
C MET A 128 2.92 12.50 -21.47
N THR A 129 3.18 11.30 -20.95
CA THR A 129 2.31 10.59 -20.03
C THR A 129 2.28 11.38 -18.71
N THR A 130 1.25 12.20 -18.54
CA THR A 130 1.05 12.96 -17.31
C THR A 130 0.58 12.00 -16.23
N SER A 131 1.46 11.71 -15.28
CA SER A 131 1.16 10.91 -14.10
C SER A 131 0.33 11.74 -13.12
N GLU A 132 -0.81 11.21 -12.64
CA GLU A 132 -1.71 11.91 -11.72
C GLU A 132 -1.56 11.36 -10.29
N LEU A 133 -1.42 12.24 -9.30
CA LEU A 133 -1.41 11.84 -7.89
C LEU A 133 -2.83 11.90 -7.32
N VAL A 134 -3.36 10.75 -6.92
CA VAL A 134 -4.73 10.60 -6.45
C VAL A 134 -4.76 10.01 -5.05
N VAL A 135 -5.64 10.53 -4.19
CA VAL A 135 -5.86 9.97 -2.86
C VAL A 135 -6.77 8.74 -2.95
N VAL A 136 -6.26 7.61 -2.48
CA VAL A 136 -6.91 6.30 -2.55
C VAL A 136 -7.04 5.71 -1.15
N GLU A 137 -8.24 5.27 -0.79
CA GLU A 137 -8.48 4.49 0.42
C GLU A 137 -8.18 3.02 0.15
N VAL A 138 -7.32 2.41 0.97
CA VAL A 138 -6.95 0.99 0.88
C VAL A 138 -8.12 0.13 1.34
N TRP A 139 -8.61 -0.76 0.47
CA TRP A 139 -9.69 -1.69 0.83
C TRP A 139 -9.14 -3.06 1.22
N SER A 140 -8.24 -3.61 0.39
CA SER A 140 -7.71 -4.96 0.57
C SER A 140 -6.24 -5.04 0.15
N MET A 141 -5.50 -5.95 0.78
CA MET A 141 -4.13 -6.30 0.40
C MET A 141 -4.16 -7.57 -0.44
N LEU A 142 -3.46 -7.55 -1.58
CA LEU A 142 -3.33 -8.71 -2.45
C LEU A 142 -2.07 -9.48 -2.09
N LEU A 143 -2.22 -10.79 -1.88
CA LEU A 143 -1.17 -11.66 -1.37
C LEU A 143 -1.10 -12.95 -2.21
N GLY A 144 0.05 -13.64 -2.13
CA GLY A 144 0.23 -14.96 -2.74
C GLY A 144 -0.03 -15.00 -4.24
N GLU A 145 -0.89 -15.92 -4.66
CA GLU A 145 -1.20 -16.21 -6.07
C GLU A 145 -1.89 -15.04 -6.78
N GLU A 146 -2.73 -14.27 -6.07
CA GLU A 146 -3.46 -13.14 -6.66
C GLU A 146 -2.50 -12.01 -7.06
N LYS A 147 -1.58 -11.66 -6.16
CA LYS A 147 -0.49 -10.71 -6.46
C LYS A 147 0.34 -11.21 -7.65
N ALA A 148 0.69 -12.49 -7.67
CA ALA A 148 1.49 -13.07 -8.75
C ALA A 148 0.76 -13.01 -10.11
N ALA A 149 -0.54 -13.29 -10.13
CA ALA A 149 -1.36 -13.22 -11.34
C ALA A 149 -1.43 -11.79 -11.90
N ILE A 150 -1.62 -10.79 -11.04
CA ILE A 150 -1.69 -9.38 -11.46
C ILE A 150 -0.33 -8.88 -11.95
N LEU A 151 0.76 -9.22 -11.26
CA LEU A 151 2.10 -8.87 -11.72
C LEU A 151 2.45 -9.53 -13.06
N GLU A 152 2.06 -10.78 -13.26
CA GLU A 152 2.25 -11.47 -14.53
C GLU A 152 1.41 -10.83 -15.64
N GLN A 153 0.16 -10.46 -15.35
CA GLN A 153 -0.69 -9.74 -16.29
C GLN A 153 -0.09 -8.37 -16.65
N ALA A 154 0.45 -7.63 -15.67
CA ALA A 154 1.15 -6.36 -15.91
C ALA A 154 2.41 -6.56 -16.77
N ARG A 155 3.18 -7.63 -16.51
CA ARG A 155 4.35 -8.01 -17.32
C ARG A 155 3.97 -8.32 -18.77
N LEU A 156 2.88 -9.05 -18.99
CA LEU A 156 2.37 -9.36 -20.34
C LEU A 156 1.90 -8.11 -21.10
N ARG A 157 1.53 -7.05 -20.38
CA ARG A 157 1.16 -5.74 -20.96
C ARG A 157 2.36 -4.86 -21.27
N GLY A 158 3.58 -5.33 -20.99
CA GLY A 158 4.81 -4.57 -21.23
C GLY A 158 5.17 -3.60 -20.09
N ASN A 159 4.51 -3.69 -18.94
CA ASN A 159 4.87 -2.88 -17.79
C ASN A 159 6.12 -3.50 -17.12
N ASP A 160 7.26 -2.79 -17.20
CA ASP A 160 8.53 -3.31 -16.73
C ASP A 160 8.71 -3.14 -15.22
N ILE A 161 8.24 -4.13 -14.48
CA ILE A 161 8.44 -4.24 -13.02
C ILE A 161 9.87 -4.64 -12.64
N SER A 162 10.76 -4.93 -13.59
CA SER A 162 12.13 -5.40 -13.31
C SER A 162 12.99 -4.31 -12.66
N HIS A 163 12.64 -3.04 -12.89
CA HIS A 163 13.29 -1.89 -12.25
C HIS A 163 13.03 -1.80 -10.74
N LEU A 164 11.99 -2.48 -10.24
CA LEU A 164 11.65 -2.50 -8.84
C LEU A 164 12.61 -3.43 -8.09
N GLN A 165 13.74 -2.88 -7.66
CA GLN A 165 14.66 -3.60 -6.77
C GLN A 165 13.87 -4.13 -5.56
N HIS A 166 14.00 -5.43 -5.30
CA HIS A 166 13.28 -6.14 -4.24
C HIS A 166 11.76 -6.25 -4.42
N SER A 167 11.26 -6.45 -5.65
CA SER A 167 9.82 -6.68 -5.95
C SER A 167 9.10 -7.71 -5.06
N ALA A 168 9.85 -8.65 -4.45
CA ALA A 168 9.33 -9.58 -3.45
C ALA A 168 8.79 -8.88 -2.18
N GLN A 169 9.44 -7.80 -1.73
CA GLN A 169 9.06 -7.04 -0.52
C GLN A 169 7.93 -6.04 -0.76
N TRP A 170 7.71 -5.68 -2.02
CA TRP A 170 6.64 -4.78 -2.41
C TRP A 170 5.30 -5.44 -2.13
N GLN A 171 4.40 -4.71 -1.49
CA GLN A 171 3.04 -5.18 -1.24
C GLN A 171 2.14 -4.69 -2.37
N MET A 172 1.01 -5.35 -2.59
CA MET A 172 0.03 -4.93 -3.58
C MET A 172 -1.30 -4.74 -2.87
N ALA A 173 -2.05 -3.72 -3.25
CA ALA A 173 -3.34 -3.42 -2.66
C ALA A 173 -4.35 -3.00 -3.72
N VAL A 174 -5.62 -3.13 -3.35
CA VAL A 174 -6.75 -2.58 -4.08
C VAL A 174 -7.41 -1.56 -3.18
N GLY A 175 -7.71 -0.40 -3.75
CA GLY A 175 -8.46 0.65 -3.10
C GLY A 175 -9.39 1.34 -4.08
N ALA A 176 -9.99 2.45 -3.67
CA ALA A 176 -10.64 3.35 -4.61
C ALA A 176 -10.30 4.81 -4.30
N SER A 177 -10.30 5.61 -5.36
CA SER A 177 -10.14 7.05 -5.23
C SER A 177 -11.30 7.63 -4.42
N ILE A 178 -11.00 8.56 -3.51
CA ILE A 178 -12.04 9.30 -2.78
C ILE A 178 -12.92 10.10 -3.75
N ALA A 179 -12.34 10.59 -4.85
CA ALA A 179 -13.07 11.32 -5.89
C ALA A 179 -13.90 10.40 -6.78
N SER A 180 -13.55 9.12 -6.89
CA SER A 180 -14.20 8.13 -7.76
C SER A 180 -14.26 6.76 -7.08
N PRO A 181 -15.16 6.59 -6.09
CA PRO A 181 -15.22 5.37 -5.28
C PRO A 181 -15.72 4.14 -6.04
N GLN A 182 -16.25 4.31 -7.25
CA GLN A 182 -16.74 3.19 -8.08
C GLN A 182 -15.65 2.52 -8.92
N SER A 183 -14.50 3.16 -9.09
CA SER A 183 -13.39 2.63 -9.89
C SER A 183 -12.29 2.07 -8.96
N PRO A 184 -12.19 0.74 -8.80
CA PRO A 184 -11.11 0.16 -8.02
C PRO A 184 -9.76 0.44 -8.69
N VAL A 185 -8.79 0.84 -7.90
CA VAL A 185 -7.41 1.10 -8.32
C VAL A 185 -6.54 0.04 -7.67
N THR A 186 -5.83 -0.73 -8.50
CA THR A 186 -4.80 -1.65 -8.04
C THR A 186 -3.47 -0.92 -8.07
N PHE A 187 -2.73 -0.97 -6.97
CA PHE A 187 -1.47 -0.27 -6.86
C PHE A 187 -0.46 -1.04 -6.00
N LEU A 188 0.80 -0.72 -6.24
CA LEU A 188 1.95 -1.21 -5.52
C LEU A 188 2.27 -0.33 -4.32
N ILE A 189 2.62 -0.96 -3.20
CA ILE A 189 3.03 -0.32 -1.96
C ILE A 189 4.50 -0.67 -1.73
N PRO A 190 5.39 0.32 -1.77
CA PRO A 190 6.80 0.06 -1.59
C PRO A 190 7.13 -0.14 -0.09
N PRO A 191 8.19 -0.91 0.23
CA PRO A 191 8.47 -1.35 1.60
C PRO A 191 8.75 -0.20 2.58
N GLU A 192 9.18 0.97 2.09
CA GLU A 192 9.42 2.18 2.89
C GLU A 192 8.16 2.75 3.56
N LEU A 193 6.97 2.47 3.02
CA LEU A 193 5.70 2.88 3.64
C LEU A 193 5.33 1.99 4.84
N GLY A 194 6.06 0.89 5.05
CA GLY A 194 5.88 -0.01 6.18
C GLY A 194 4.61 -0.85 6.08
N ARG A 195 3.92 -1.05 7.21
CA ARG A 195 2.71 -1.87 7.28
C ARG A 195 1.47 -1.01 7.07
N ILE A 196 0.82 -1.20 5.93
CA ILE A 196 -0.44 -0.56 5.59
C ILE A 196 -1.62 -1.41 6.06
N ARG A 197 -2.69 -0.76 6.50
CA ARG A 197 -3.96 -1.40 6.91
C ARG A 197 -5.10 -0.97 6.00
N SER A 198 -6.13 -1.82 5.91
CA SER A 198 -7.41 -1.46 5.30
C SER A 198 -8.00 -0.22 6.00
N GLY A 199 -8.59 0.68 5.23
CA GLY A 199 -9.12 1.98 5.66
C GLY A 199 -8.09 3.10 5.77
N GLN A 200 -6.82 2.87 5.43
CA GLN A 200 -5.83 3.94 5.35
C GLN A 200 -5.86 4.65 3.99
N GLU A 201 -5.62 5.95 4.01
CA GLU A 201 -5.52 6.78 2.82
C GLU A 201 -4.06 6.89 2.36
N LEU A 202 -3.84 6.66 1.07
CA LEU A 202 -2.53 6.75 0.42
C LEU A 202 -2.61 7.71 -0.76
N LEU A 203 -1.52 8.44 -1.00
CA LEU A 203 -1.35 9.16 -2.25
C LEU A 203 -0.73 8.21 -3.27
N VAL A 204 -1.51 7.82 -4.26
CA VAL A 204 -1.15 6.88 -5.31
C VAL A 204 -0.90 7.64 -6.59
N GLU A 205 0.25 7.36 -7.20
CA GLU A 205 0.58 7.80 -8.53
C GLU A 205 -0.10 6.87 -9.54
N ILE A 206 -1.08 7.43 -10.26
CA ILE A 206 -1.81 6.77 -11.32
C ILE A 206 -1.07 7.04 -12.63
N SER A 207 -0.39 5.99 -13.11
CA SER A 207 0.15 5.96 -14.47
C SER A 207 -1.00 5.74 -15.45
N GLY A 208 -0.78 5.95 -16.75
CA GLY A 208 -1.84 5.93 -17.76
C GLY A 208 -2.68 4.63 -17.81
N GLN A 209 -3.61 4.58 -18.77
CA GLN A 209 -4.59 3.50 -18.87
C GLN A 209 -3.90 2.12 -18.95
N ASP A 210 -4.23 1.25 -17.98
CA ASP A 210 -3.73 -0.13 -17.79
C ASP A 210 -2.33 -0.31 -17.16
N ASP A 211 -1.70 0.75 -16.66
CA ASP A 211 -0.42 0.66 -15.95
C ASP A 211 -0.55 0.33 -14.46
N LEU A 212 0.54 -0.22 -13.93
CA LEU A 212 0.70 -0.53 -12.52
C LEU A 212 0.97 0.74 -11.72
N ASN A 213 -0.04 1.14 -10.95
CA ASN A 213 0.02 2.35 -10.12
C ASN A 213 0.92 2.14 -8.90
N VAL A 214 1.51 3.22 -8.36
CA VAL A 214 2.47 3.13 -7.23
C VAL A 214 2.08 4.10 -6.13
N ALA A 215 1.95 3.61 -4.90
CA ALA A 215 1.78 4.45 -3.71
C ALA A 215 3.08 5.20 -3.41
N ARG A 216 2.99 6.53 -3.30
CA ARG A 216 4.13 7.40 -3.01
C ARG A 216 4.17 7.82 -1.55
N TYR A 217 3.02 8.09 -0.94
CA TYR A 217 2.95 8.65 0.40
C TYR A 217 1.81 8.07 1.22
N LEU A 218 2.03 7.93 2.52
CA LEU A 218 1.00 7.65 3.51
C LEU A 218 0.37 8.97 3.94
N ILE A 219 -0.95 9.12 3.77
CA ILE A 219 -1.68 10.27 4.28
C ILE A 219 -2.08 9.94 5.70
N GLN A 220 -1.43 10.61 6.65
CA GLN A 220 -1.83 10.49 8.04
C GLN A 220 -3.11 11.32 8.22
N PRO A 221 -4.26 10.70 8.60
CA PRO A 221 -5.45 11.48 8.86
C PRO A 221 -5.12 12.52 9.93
N PRO A 222 -5.62 13.76 9.81
CA PRO A 222 -5.40 14.77 10.82
C PRO A 222 -5.81 14.17 12.16
N ARG A 223 -4.91 14.23 13.16
CA ARG A 223 -5.17 13.78 14.54
C ARG A 223 -6.20 14.71 15.19
N GLY A 224 -7.42 14.72 14.67
CA GLY A 224 -8.56 15.49 15.13
C GLY A 224 -9.52 14.56 15.87
N PHE A 225 -9.54 14.68 17.19
CA PHE A 225 -10.61 14.23 18.08
C PHE A 225 -10.94 12.73 18.08
N GLN A 226 -10.03 11.91 18.61
CA GLN A 226 -10.47 10.90 19.59
C GLN A 226 -10.96 11.64 20.86
N GLN A 227 -12.13 12.27 20.79
CA GLN A 227 -12.75 12.89 21.96
C GLN A 227 -14.04 12.13 22.29
N ALA A 228 -13.96 11.45 23.44
CA ALA A 228 -15.08 11.03 24.28
C ALA A 228 -16.15 10.16 23.61
N SER A 229 -15.86 8.87 23.47
CA SER A 229 -16.91 7.83 23.44
C SER A 229 -16.58 6.75 24.46
N SER A 230 -16.35 7.16 25.71
CA SER A 230 -16.23 6.25 26.85
C SER A 230 -17.19 6.71 27.94
N HIS A 231 -18.05 5.79 28.36
CA HIS A 231 -18.91 5.83 29.56
C HIS A 231 -20.20 6.65 29.51
N ALA A 232 -21.22 6.12 28.84
CA ALA A 232 -22.57 6.12 29.40
C ALA A 232 -22.81 4.74 30.05
N ALA A 233 -22.43 4.60 31.32
CA ALA A 233 -22.82 3.46 32.14
C ALA A 233 -24.34 3.55 32.37
N ILE A 234 -25.09 2.66 31.73
CA ILE A 234 -26.50 2.47 31.99
C ILE A 234 -26.61 1.73 33.33
N SER A 235 -26.82 2.49 34.41
CA SER A 235 -27.32 1.97 35.68
C SER A 235 -28.82 1.69 35.50
N GLN A 236 -29.21 0.42 35.47
CA GLN A 236 -30.62 0.04 35.60
C GLN A 236 -30.97 -0.09 37.11
N PRO A 237 -32.18 0.33 37.51
CA PRO A 237 -32.70 0.17 38.88
C PRO A 237 -33.13 -1.27 39.19
#